data_AF-A0A916C7Y5-F1
#
_entry.id   AF-A0A916C7Y5-F1
#
_cell.length_a   1.000
_cell.length_b   1.000
_cell.length_c   1.000
_cell.angle_alpha   90.00
_cell.angle_beta   90.00
_cell.angle_gamma   90.00
#
_symmetry.space_group_name_H-M   'P 1'
#
loop_
_entity.id
_entity.type
_entity.pdbx_description
1 polymer ?
#
loop_
_entity_poly.entity_id
_entity_poly.type
_entity_poly.pdbx_seq_one_letter_code
_entity_poly.pdbx_strand_id
1 'polypeptide(L)'
;MAAKRGWRWLGPEVTNVMTKTRWRCSLGHEWLMYYNDILQGHGCPICNGGRRTPAHYHQLAIECGLRWLGPEVPNVRTETRWRCSRGHRWATTYNAIQQGRGCPVCRKKQK
;
A
#
# COMPACT_ATOMS: atom_id res chain seq x y z
N MET A 1 16.60 1.80 -17.54
CA MET A 1 15.36 2.59 -17.43
C MET A 1 14.14 1.73 -17.05
N ALA A 2 14.14 1.09 -15.88
CA ALA A 2 12.96 0.40 -15.29
C ALA A 2 13.22 0.06 -13.81
N ALA A 3 14.50 -0.07 -13.44
CA ALA A 3 14.97 -0.46 -12.12
C ALA A 3 14.74 0.56 -10.98
N LYS A 4 14.27 1.79 -11.25
CA LYS A 4 14.17 2.82 -10.19
C LYS A 4 12.79 2.97 -9.55
N ARG A 5 11.78 2.18 -9.96
CA ARG A 5 10.40 2.28 -9.41
C ARG A 5 9.83 0.99 -8.81
N GLY A 6 10.58 -0.11 -8.80
CA GLY A 6 10.13 -1.37 -8.16
C GLY A 6 8.89 -2.00 -8.82
N TRP A 7 8.61 -1.69 -10.08
CA TRP A 7 7.49 -2.28 -10.81
C TRP A 7 7.98 -3.46 -11.64
N ARG A 8 7.28 -4.58 -11.53
CA ARG A 8 7.55 -5.80 -12.29
C ARG A 8 6.69 -5.83 -13.54
N TRP A 9 7.34 -6.00 -14.68
CA TRP A 9 6.69 -6.22 -15.97
C TRP A 9 6.06 -7.62 -16.01
N LEU A 10 4.80 -7.74 -16.45
CA LEU A 10 4.09 -9.01 -16.59
C LEU A 10 3.75 -9.39 -18.04
N GLY A 11 4.05 -8.53 -19.03
CA GLY A 11 3.75 -8.77 -20.45
C GLY A 11 2.53 -8.00 -20.93
N PRO A 12 2.17 -8.05 -22.24
CA PRO A 12 2.92 -8.60 -23.38
C PRO A 12 4.09 -7.71 -23.79
N GLU A 13 4.90 -8.17 -24.75
CA GLU A 13 5.98 -7.39 -25.36
C GLU A 13 5.40 -6.13 -26.04
N VAL A 14 6.11 -5.01 -25.88
CA VAL A 14 5.69 -3.72 -26.46
C VAL A 14 6.05 -3.66 -27.92
N THR A 15 5.06 -3.90 -28.76
CA THR A 15 5.13 -3.63 -30.19
C THR A 15 4.84 -2.16 -30.52
N ASN A 16 4.03 -1.48 -29.70
CA ASN A 16 3.65 -0.09 -29.92
C ASN A 16 3.44 0.67 -28.59
N VAL A 17 3.52 1.99 -28.61
CA VAL A 17 3.29 2.87 -27.45
C VAL A 17 1.84 2.82 -26.95
N MET A 18 0.91 2.44 -27.83
CA MET A 18 -0.50 2.20 -27.53
C MET A 18 -0.80 0.75 -27.11
N THR A 19 0.22 -0.10 -26.95
CA THR A 19 0.02 -1.46 -26.46
C THR A 19 -0.29 -1.43 -24.97
N LYS A 20 -1.39 -2.11 -24.57
CA LYS A 20 -1.72 -2.31 -23.17
C LYS A 20 -0.74 -3.30 -22.56
N THR A 21 0.04 -2.83 -21.61
CA THR A 21 1.05 -3.59 -20.88
C THR A 21 0.55 -3.85 -19.47
N ARG A 22 0.83 -5.05 -18.95
CA ARG A 22 0.46 -5.48 -17.60
C ARG A 22 1.64 -5.28 -16.67
N TRP A 23 1.39 -4.63 -15.55
CA TRP A 23 2.40 -4.28 -14.55
C TRP A 23 1.98 -4.76 -13.17
N ARG A 24 2.97 -5.06 -12.34
CA ARG A 24 2.79 -5.40 -10.93
C ARG A 24 3.65 -4.52 -10.03
N CYS A 25 3.08 -3.92 -8.99
CA CYS A 25 3.82 -3.15 -7.98
C CYS A 25 4.40 -4.10 -6.91
N SER A 26 5.38 -3.64 -6.14
CA SER A 26 5.91 -4.32 -4.94
C SER A 26 4.82 -4.76 -3.96
N LEU A 27 3.70 -4.04 -3.91
CA LEU A 27 2.53 -4.35 -3.08
C LEU A 27 1.65 -5.49 -3.65
N GLY A 28 2.05 -6.09 -4.77
CA GLY A 28 1.30 -7.16 -5.46
C GLY A 28 0.15 -6.67 -6.34
N HIS A 29 -0.03 -5.36 -6.48
CA HIS A 29 -1.08 -4.78 -7.31
C HIS A 29 -0.80 -4.99 -8.77
N GLU A 30 -1.77 -5.57 -9.50
CA GLU A 30 -1.70 -5.74 -10.94
C GLU A 30 -2.62 -4.74 -11.64
N TRP A 31 -2.10 -4.05 -12.64
CA TRP A 31 -2.91 -3.16 -13.48
C TRP A 31 -2.47 -3.23 -14.94
N LEU A 32 -3.38 -2.84 -15.82
CA LEU A 32 -3.18 -2.74 -17.25
C LEU A 32 -3.10 -1.26 -17.61
N MET A 33 -2.10 -0.87 -18.37
CA MET A 33 -1.94 0.51 -18.81
C MET A 33 -1.20 0.59 -20.13
N TYR A 34 -1.38 1.66 -20.89
CA TYR A 34 -0.62 1.85 -22.11
C TYR A 34 0.84 2.10 -21.79
N TYR A 35 1.73 1.62 -22.66
CA TYR A 35 3.16 1.83 -22.48
C TYR A 35 3.53 3.31 -22.46
N ASN A 36 2.85 4.13 -23.26
CA ASN A 36 3.01 5.59 -23.24
C ASN A 36 2.74 6.19 -21.85
N ASP A 37 1.65 5.82 -21.17
CA ASP A 37 1.35 6.30 -19.81
C ASP A 37 2.44 5.92 -18.80
N ILE A 38 3.01 4.71 -18.94
CA ILE A 38 4.14 4.27 -18.10
C ILE A 38 5.39 5.14 -18.36
N LEU A 39 5.68 5.47 -19.62
CA LEU A 39 6.78 6.36 -20.00
C LEU A 39 6.58 7.79 -19.46
N GLN A 40 5.33 8.28 -19.46
CA GLN A 40 4.93 9.54 -18.83
C GLN A 40 5.02 9.48 -17.30
N GLY A 41 5.31 8.32 -16.72
CA GLY A 41 5.50 8.13 -15.29
C GLY A 41 4.22 7.87 -14.50
N HIS A 42 3.09 7.64 -15.19
CA HIS A 42 1.87 7.15 -14.57
C HIS A 42 2.15 5.73 -14.07
N GLY A 43 2.01 5.53 -12.77
CA GLY A 43 2.33 4.26 -12.09
C GLY A 43 1.08 3.50 -11.70
N CYS A 44 1.21 2.67 -10.67
CA CYS A 44 0.08 1.94 -10.10
C CYS A 44 -1.07 2.91 -9.72
N PRO A 45 -2.25 2.81 -10.34
CA PRO A 45 -3.37 3.69 -10.03
C PRO A 45 -3.88 3.48 -8.60
N ILE A 46 -3.62 2.31 -8.02
CA ILE A 46 -3.98 2.02 -6.64
C ILE A 46 -3.00 2.68 -5.67
N CYS A 47 -1.70 2.65 -5.97
CA CYS A 47 -0.71 3.34 -5.14
C CYS A 47 -0.78 4.86 -5.27
N ASN A 48 -1.09 5.37 -6.47
CA ASN A 48 -1.10 6.80 -6.78
C ASN A 48 -2.48 7.46 -6.60
N GLY A 49 -3.58 6.69 -6.73
CA GLY A 49 -4.96 7.19 -6.69
C GLY A 49 -5.53 7.39 -5.28
N GLY A 50 -4.69 7.37 -4.24
CA GLY A 50 -5.11 7.61 -2.85
C GLY A 50 -5.97 6.51 -2.20
N ARG A 51 -6.45 5.52 -2.98
CA ARG A 51 -7.19 4.35 -2.47
C ARG A 51 -6.24 3.31 -1.92
N ARG A 52 -6.23 3.15 -0.60
CA ARG A 52 -5.51 2.06 0.07
C ARG A 52 -6.38 0.82 0.09
N THR A 53 -5.93 -0.25 -0.56
CA THR A 53 -6.52 -1.58 -0.47
C THR A 53 -6.06 -2.31 0.79
N PRO A 54 -6.73 -3.41 1.22
CA PRO A 54 -6.30 -4.26 2.33
C PRO A 54 -4.81 -4.62 2.31
N ALA A 55 -4.25 -4.90 1.12
CA ALA A 55 -2.84 -5.21 0.95
C ALA A 55 -1.89 -4.15 1.55
N HIS A 56 -2.26 -2.87 1.46
CA HIS A 56 -1.46 -1.77 2.02
C HIS A 56 -1.51 -1.78 3.54
N TYR A 57 -2.69 -2.06 4.12
CA TYR A 57 -2.85 -2.18 5.57
C TYR A 57 -2.07 -3.38 6.10
N HIS A 58 -2.12 -4.51 5.42
CA HIS A 58 -1.36 -5.70 5.79
C HIS A 58 0.15 -5.46 5.73
N GLN A 59 0.65 -4.84 4.65
CA GLN A 59 2.08 -4.55 4.53
C GLN A 59 2.54 -3.58 5.63
N LEU A 60 1.80 -2.49 5.85
CA LEU A 60 2.13 -1.52 6.89
C LEU A 60 2.06 -2.16 8.29
N ALA A 61 1.11 -3.06 8.51
CA ALA A 61 1.01 -3.82 9.75
C ALA A 61 2.29 -4.65 9.97
N ILE A 62 2.77 -5.36 8.95
CA ILE A 62 4.01 -6.14 9.04
C ILE A 62 5.22 -5.22 9.31
N GLU A 63 5.34 -4.10 8.59
CA GLU A 63 6.45 -3.15 8.77
C GLU A 63 6.50 -2.54 10.18
N CYS A 64 5.34 -2.27 10.78
CA CYS A 64 5.24 -1.74 12.14
C CYS A 64 5.17 -2.82 13.25
N GLY A 65 5.19 -4.12 12.91
CA GLY A 65 4.98 -5.20 13.88
C GLY A 65 3.58 -5.18 14.51
N LEU A 66 2.59 -4.75 13.74
CA LEU A 66 1.19 -4.68 14.08
C LEU A 66 0.39 -5.71 13.27
N ARG A 67 -0.88 -5.87 13.62
CA ARG A 67 -1.86 -6.68 12.90
C ARG A 67 -3.08 -5.82 12.63
N TRP A 68 -3.39 -5.64 11.35
CA TRP A 68 -4.63 -4.99 10.94
C TRP A 68 -5.83 -5.91 11.21
N LEU A 69 -6.89 -5.36 11.81
CA LEU A 69 -8.11 -6.09 12.16
C LEU A 69 -9.32 -5.68 11.30
N GLY A 70 -9.20 -4.64 10.48
CA GLY A 70 -10.33 -4.10 9.70
C GLY A 70 -11.22 -3.13 10.51
N PRO A 71 -12.33 -2.64 9.94
CA PRO A 71 -12.88 -2.96 8.61
C PRO A 71 -12.07 -2.35 7.46
N GLU A 72 -12.31 -2.84 6.24
CA GLU A 72 -11.80 -2.23 5.02
C GLU A 72 -12.47 -0.86 4.84
N VAL A 73 -11.65 0.18 4.95
CA VAL A 73 -12.15 1.56 4.88
C VAL A 73 -11.89 2.13 3.49
N PRO A 74 -12.85 2.86 2.90
CA PRO A 74 -12.70 3.43 1.57
C PRO A 74 -11.65 4.55 1.54
N ASN A 75 -11.27 5.10 2.70
CA ASN A 75 -10.40 6.25 2.81
C ASN A 75 -9.35 6.08 3.93
N VAL A 76 -8.15 6.62 3.71
CA VAL A 76 -7.01 6.56 4.65
C VAL A 76 -7.22 7.37 5.92
N ARG A 77 -8.16 8.33 5.86
CA ARG A 77 -8.58 9.17 6.98
C ARG A 77 -9.60 8.49 7.89
N THR A 78 -10.20 7.40 7.44
CA THR A 78 -11.12 6.62 8.26
C THR A 78 -10.31 5.81 9.26
N GLU A 79 -10.78 5.77 10.50
CA GLU A 79 -10.16 4.97 11.55
C GLU A 79 -10.38 3.48 11.27
N THR A 80 -9.30 2.69 11.31
CA THR A 80 -9.38 1.24 11.22
C THR A 80 -8.81 0.61 12.49
N ARG A 81 -9.13 -0.65 12.75
CA ARG A 81 -8.68 -1.33 13.97
C ARG A 81 -7.32 -1.99 13.75
N TRP A 82 -6.46 -1.83 14.74
CA TRP A 82 -5.12 -2.40 14.77
C TRP A 82 -4.92 -3.17 16.07
N ARG A 83 -4.02 -4.14 16.03
CA ARG A 83 -3.61 -4.94 17.18
C ARG A 83 -2.09 -5.04 17.22
N CYS A 84 -1.47 -4.83 18.37
CA CYS A 84 -0.03 -5.09 18.52
C CYS A 84 0.25 -6.54 18.91
N SER A 85 1.51 -6.95 18.84
CA SER A 85 1.96 -8.28 19.29
C SER A 85 1.64 -8.56 20.76
N ARG A 86 1.54 -7.54 21.61
CA ARG A 86 1.11 -7.68 23.03
C ARG A 86 -0.41 -7.86 23.20
N GLY A 87 -1.19 -7.86 22.12
CA GLY A 87 -2.64 -8.08 22.17
C GLY A 87 -3.49 -6.84 22.40
N HIS A 88 -2.90 -5.65 22.59
CA HIS A 88 -3.66 -4.41 22.68
C HIS A 88 -4.33 -4.11 21.34
N ARG A 89 -5.59 -3.68 21.39
CA ARG A 89 -6.39 -3.30 20.21
C ARG A 89 -6.74 -1.83 20.33
N TRP A 90 -6.61 -1.08 19.25
CA TRP A 90 -7.01 0.33 19.21
C TRP A 90 -7.45 0.70 17.80
N ALA A 91 -8.26 1.77 17.71
CA ALA A 91 -8.63 2.37 16.44
C ALA A 91 -7.66 3.51 16.13
N THR A 92 -7.18 3.56 14.89
CA THR A 92 -6.42 4.71 14.38
C THR A 92 -6.39 4.73 12.85
N THR A 93 -6.00 5.86 12.28
CA THR A 93 -5.95 6.05 10.83
C THR A 93 -4.68 5.43 10.24
N TYR A 94 -4.73 5.06 8.96
CA TYR A 94 -3.57 4.55 8.22
C TYR A 94 -2.39 5.53 8.28
N ASN A 95 -2.67 6.82 8.12
CA ASN A 95 -1.65 7.88 8.14
C ASN A 95 -0.93 7.96 9.49
N ALA A 96 -1.63 7.75 10.60
CA ALA A 96 -1.00 7.75 11.93
C ALA A 96 0.02 6.60 12.06
N ILE A 97 -0.36 5.37 11.65
CA ILE A 97 0.55 4.22 11.67
C ILE A 97 1.74 4.46 10.72
N GLN A 98 1.50 5.00 9.53
CA GLN A 98 2.53 5.30 8.55
C GLN A 98 3.55 6.34 9.07
N GLN A 99 3.11 7.28 9.90
CA GLN A 99 4.00 8.22 10.61
C GLN A 99 4.73 7.58 11.82
N GLY A 100 4.61 6.27 12.03
CA GLY A 100 5.21 5.56 13.16
C GLY A 100 4.42 5.68 14.46
N ARG A 101 3.17 6.17 14.45
CA ARG A 101 2.31 6.18 15.64
C ARG A 101 1.76 4.77 15.89
N GLY A 102 2.57 3.92 16.53
CA GLY A 102 2.17 2.57 16.94
C GLY A 102 1.21 2.54 18.13
N CYS A 103 1.24 1.43 18.88
CA CYS A 103 0.33 1.20 20.01
C CYS A 103 0.45 2.28 21.10
N PRO A 104 -0.61 3.04 21.41
CA PRO A 104 -0.56 4.08 22.44
C PRO A 104 -0.33 3.49 23.84
N VAL A 105 -0.83 2.27 24.09
CA VAL A 105 -0.66 1.57 25.37
C VAL A 105 0.79 1.12 25.56
N CYS A 106 1.41 0.53 24.54
CA CYS A 106 2.82 0.14 24.62
C CYS A 106 3.73 1.36 24.80
N ARG A 107 3.42 2.46 24.12
CA ARG A 107 4.18 3.71 24.21
C ARG A 107 4.02 4.39 25.59
N LYS A 108 2.84 4.33 26.22
CA LYS A 108 2.59 4.91 27.55
C LYS A 108 3.20 4.10 28.70
N LYS A 109 3.37 2.78 28.55
CA LYS A 109 3.92 1.88 29.60
C LYS A 109 5.45 1.89 29.75
N GLN A 110 6.17 2.77 29.04
CA GLN A 110 7.63 2.93 29.11
C GLN A 110 8.03 4.13 29.99
N LYS A 111 7.23 4.45 31.02
CA LYS A 111 7.57 5.49 31.99
C LYS A 111 7.50 4.94 33.40
#